data_AF-A0A1F4U5T3-F1
#
_entry.id   AF-A0A1F4U5T3-F1
#
_cell.length_a   1.000
_cell.length_b   1.000
_cell.length_c   1.000
_cell.angle_alpha   90.00
_cell.angle_beta   90.00
_cell.angle_gamma   90.00
#
_symmetry.space_group_name_H-M   'P 1'
#
loop_
_entity.id
_entity.type
_entity.pdbx_description
1 polymer ?
#
loop_
_entity_poly.entity_id
_entity_poly.type
_entity_poly.pdbx_seq_one_letter_code
_entity_poly.pdbx_strand_id
1 'polypeptide(L)'
;GIAITDHEEFAGAELASKIDKDFIVIKGQEIDTEYGDIIGLFLEKKIETRKFFEVVKDIRKQGGIIVLPHPAKFHILTDEVLKKVDVVEIFNARLGAKENDMSERLAKDIRRIGITGSDAHFLFEIGNGVSVVEAGSRSIDDIKKAILKGDVQMICKRSGKFLRGVALARKILKR
;
A
#
# COMPACT_ATOMS: atom_id res chain seq x y z
N GLY A 1 4.01 2.18 12.15
CA GLY A 1 3.29 0.89 12.11
C GLY A 1 3.72 0.11 10.90
N ILE A 2 3.07 -1.01 10.66
CA ILE A 2 3.28 -1.88 9.49
C ILE A 2 1.93 -2.32 8.94
N ALA A 3 1.85 -2.58 7.64
CA ALA A 3 0.76 -3.36 7.07
C ALA A 3 1.26 -4.79 6.82
N ILE A 4 0.52 -5.78 7.27
CA ILE A 4 0.82 -7.20 6.99
C ILE A 4 -0.21 -7.67 5.97
N THR A 5 0.28 -8.17 4.85
CA THR A 5 -0.50 -8.48 3.64
C THR A 5 -0.02 -9.80 3.06
N ASP A 6 0.00 -10.86 3.87
CA ASP A 6 0.39 -12.19 3.40
C ASP A 6 -0.49 -12.64 2.22
N HIS A 7 0.11 -13.33 1.25
CA HIS A 7 -0.64 -13.86 0.10
C HIS A 7 -1.67 -14.89 0.56
N GLU A 8 -2.92 -14.67 0.19
CA GLU A 8 -4.06 -15.57 0.44
C GLU A 8 -4.31 -15.93 1.91
N GLU A 9 -3.64 -15.27 2.86
CA GLU A 9 -3.66 -15.63 4.27
C GLU A 9 -3.80 -14.40 5.17
N PHE A 10 -4.45 -14.58 6.32
CA PHE A 10 -4.80 -13.48 7.22
C PHE A 10 -4.32 -13.71 8.66
N ALA A 11 -4.02 -14.95 9.02
CA ALA A 11 -3.63 -15.31 10.38
C ALA A 11 -2.39 -14.54 10.88
N GLY A 12 -1.42 -14.26 10.00
CA GLY A 12 -0.22 -13.48 10.35
C GLY A 12 -0.55 -12.05 10.77
N ALA A 13 -1.41 -11.38 10.01
CA ALA A 13 -1.91 -10.05 10.34
C ALA A 13 -2.68 -10.02 11.67
N GLU A 14 -3.55 -11.01 11.91
CA GLU A 14 -4.28 -11.13 13.17
C GLU A 14 -3.37 -11.35 14.37
N LEU A 15 -2.40 -12.26 14.24
CA LEU A 15 -1.46 -12.56 15.30
C LEU A 15 -0.63 -11.33 15.65
N ALA A 16 -0.02 -10.71 14.65
CA ALA A 16 0.85 -9.55 14.85
C ALA A 16 0.11 -8.36 15.50
N SER A 17 -1.15 -8.14 15.13
CA SER A 17 -1.97 -7.07 15.73
C SER A 17 -2.21 -7.22 17.24
N LYS A 18 -1.96 -8.42 17.79
CA LYS A 18 -2.14 -8.75 19.21
C LYS A 18 -0.82 -8.77 20.00
N ILE A 19 0.34 -8.69 19.34
CA ILE A 19 1.66 -8.83 19.98
C ILE A 19 2.03 -7.59 20.80
N ASP A 20 1.98 -6.41 20.18
CA ASP A 20 2.35 -5.13 20.79
C ASP A 20 1.25 -4.11 20.53
N LYS A 21 0.60 -3.64 21.60
CA LYS A 21 -0.51 -2.69 21.52
C LYS A 21 -0.06 -1.26 21.22
N ASP A 22 1.21 -0.94 21.47
CA ASP A 22 1.78 0.38 21.18
C ASP A 22 2.26 0.47 19.73
N PHE A 23 2.49 -0.67 19.07
CA PHE A 23 2.83 -0.75 17.66
C PHE A 23 1.61 -0.95 16.77
N ILE A 24 1.37 0.01 15.87
CA ILE A 24 0.23 -0.06 14.95
C ILE A 24 0.47 -1.13 13.88
N VAL A 25 -0.41 -2.13 13.82
CA VAL A 25 -0.48 -3.10 12.73
C VAL A 25 -1.78 -2.87 11.94
N ILE A 26 -1.63 -2.56 10.66
CA ILE A 26 -2.75 -2.54 9.71
C ILE A 26 -2.90 -3.96 9.19
N LYS A 27 -4.03 -4.59 9.53
CA LYS A 27 -4.37 -5.90 9.02
C LYS A 27 -4.77 -5.81 7.56
N GLY A 28 -4.16 -6.62 6.71
CA GLY A 28 -4.49 -6.71 5.30
C GLY A 28 -4.23 -8.11 4.76
N GLN A 29 -4.43 -8.25 3.45
CA GLN A 29 -4.23 -9.48 2.71
C GLN A 29 -3.90 -9.10 1.27
N GLU A 30 -2.93 -9.79 0.67
CA GLU A 30 -2.68 -9.75 -0.78
C GLU A 30 -3.38 -10.95 -1.43
N ILE A 31 -4.15 -10.70 -2.48
CA ILE A 31 -4.96 -11.73 -3.15
C ILE A 31 -4.61 -11.73 -4.63
N ASP A 32 -4.20 -12.88 -5.14
CA ASP A 32 -3.94 -13.12 -6.56
C ASP A 32 -5.26 -13.42 -7.28
N THR A 33 -5.63 -12.52 -8.18
CA THR A 33 -6.90 -12.56 -8.94
C THR A 33 -6.66 -12.80 -10.43
N GLU A 34 -7.74 -12.97 -11.19
CA GLU A 34 -7.66 -13.07 -12.65
C GLU A 34 -7.12 -11.80 -13.35
N TYR A 35 -6.97 -10.67 -12.63
CA TYR A 35 -6.37 -9.42 -13.12
C TYR A 35 -5.00 -9.09 -12.48
N GLY A 36 -4.43 -10.03 -11.74
CA GLY A 36 -3.22 -9.86 -10.93
C GLY A 36 -3.53 -9.57 -9.46
N ASP A 37 -2.50 -9.20 -8.71
CA ASP A 37 -2.62 -9.01 -7.26
C ASP A 37 -3.50 -7.81 -6.88
N ILE A 38 -4.17 -7.92 -5.74
CA ILE A 38 -4.86 -6.81 -5.11
C ILE A 38 -4.67 -6.90 -3.60
N ILE A 39 -4.38 -5.75 -2.97
CA ILE A 39 -4.25 -5.70 -1.52
C ILE A 39 -5.51 -5.06 -0.92
N GLY A 40 -6.11 -5.76 0.02
CA GLY A 40 -7.08 -5.20 0.94
C GLY A 40 -6.40 -4.76 2.23
N LEU A 41 -6.44 -3.47 2.55
CA LEU A 41 -5.97 -2.95 3.85
C LEU A 41 -7.15 -2.66 4.78
N PHE A 42 -6.89 -2.65 6.08
CA PHE A 42 -7.88 -2.40 7.13
C PHE A 42 -8.99 -3.46 7.16
N LEU A 43 -8.60 -4.72 6.99
CA LEU A 43 -9.52 -5.86 7.04
C LEU A 43 -9.71 -6.33 8.47
N GLU A 44 -10.90 -6.83 8.75
CA GLU A 44 -11.24 -7.50 10.01
C GLU A 44 -11.22 -9.02 9.91
N LYS A 45 -11.43 -9.55 8.69
CA LYS A 45 -11.43 -10.98 8.39
C LYS A 45 -10.83 -11.26 7.01
N LYS A 46 -10.38 -12.51 6.84
CA LYS A 46 -9.89 -13.07 5.59
C LYS A 46 -10.90 -12.90 4.44
N ILE A 47 -10.38 -12.64 3.24
CA ILE A 47 -11.10 -12.71 1.97
C ILE A 47 -10.91 -14.11 1.39
N GLU A 48 -12.01 -14.81 1.12
CA GLU A 48 -12.01 -16.22 0.69
C GLU A 48 -12.07 -16.41 -0.83
N THR A 49 -12.52 -15.38 -1.55
CA THR A 49 -12.65 -15.41 -3.00
C THR A 49 -11.40 -14.86 -3.66
N ARG A 50 -11.14 -15.32 -4.88
CA ARG A 50 -10.07 -14.82 -5.75
C ARG A 50 -10.59 -14.11 -7.00
N LYS A 51 -11.92 -14.02 -7.15
CA LYS A 51 -12.55 -13.29 -8.26
C LYS A 51 -12.49 -11.80 -7.96
N PHE A 52 -11.78 -11.04 -8.80
CA PHE A 52 -11.46 -9.63 -8.53
C PHE A 52 -12.65 -8.78 -8.05
N PHE A 53 -13.80 -8.86 -8.74
CA PHE A 53 -14.95 -8.05 -8.36
C PHE A 53 -15.60 -8.47 -7.05
N GLU A 54 -15.54 -9.75 -6.69
CA GLU A 54 -16.00 -10.22 -5.38
C GLU A 54 -14.98 -9.87 -4.28
N VAL A 55 -13.67 -9.91 -4.57
CA VAL A 55 -12.61 -9.42 -3.66
C VAL A 55 -12.84 -7.95 -3.32
N VAL A 56 -12.99 -7.10 -4.35
CA VAL A 56 -13.29 -5.66 -4.20
C VAL A 56 -14.53 -5.43 -3.33
N LYS A 57 -15.58 -6.20 -3.56
CA LYS A 57 -16.83 -6.12 -2.81
C LYS A 57 -16.63 -6.52 -1.35
N ASP A 58 -15.90 -7.58 -1.08
CA ASP A 58 -15.65 -8.06 0.28
C ASP A 58 -14.71 -7.15 1.07
N ILE A 59 -13.70 -6.56 0.42
CA ILE A 59 -12.89 -5.48 1.00
C ILE A 59 -13.79 -4.30 1.39
N ARG A 60 -14.66 -3.84 0.47
CA ARG A 60 -15.57 -2.70 0.72
C ARG A 60 -16.58 -2.97 1.85
N LYS A 61 -17.12 -4.20 1.96
CA LYS A 61 -18.02 -4.58 3.06
C LYS A 61 -17.35 -4.45 4.44
N GLN A 62 -16.04 -4.64 4.51
CA GLN A 62 -15.25 -4.46 5.72
C GLN A 62 -14.80 -3.01 5.93
N GLY A 63 -15.15 -2.11 4.99
CA GLY A 63 -14.61 -0.76 4.98
C GLY A 63 -13.11 -0.73 4.71
N GLY A 64 -12.54 -1.71 4.03
CA GLY A 64 -11.12 -1.71 3.69
C GLY A 64 -10.75 -0.69 2.61
N ILE A 65 -9.45 -0.49 2.41
CA ILE A 65 -8.89 0.24 1.25
C ILE A 65 -8.44 -0.78 0.21
N ILE A 66 -8.76 -0.52 -1.06
CA ILE A 66 -8.31 -1.33 -2.19
C ILE A 66 -7.04 -0.70 -2.77
N VAL A 67 -5.93 -1.42 -2.64
CA VAL A 67 -4.62 -1.03 -3.15
C VAL A 67 -4.30 -1.87 -4.38
N LEU A 68 -3.86 -1.22 -5.47
CA LEU A 68 -3.23 -1.87 -6.61
C LEU A 68 -1.72 -1.96 -6.36
N PRO A 69 -1.19 -3.12 -5.93
CA PRO A 69 0.24 -3.29 -5.68
C PRO A 69 0.99 -3.37 -7.01
N HIS A 70 2.28 -2.99 -7.00
CA HIS A 70 3.25 -3.19 -8.08
C HIS A 70 2.70 -3.24 -9.54
N PRO A 71 1.91 -2.25 -10.01
CA PRO A 71 1.08 -2.36 -11.22
C PRO A 71 1.86 -2.57 -12.53
N ALA A 72 3.16 -2.32 -12.51
CA ALA A 72 4.07 -2.57 -13.61
C ALA A 72 4.35 -4.07 -13.88
N LYS A 73 3.85 -5.00 -13.05
CA LYS A 73 4.07 -6.44 -13.20
C LYS A 73 2.78 -7.26 -13.11
N PHE A 74 2.64 -8.24 -13.99
CA PHE A 74 1.63 -9.31 -13.89
C PHE A 74 0.16 -8.86 -13.75
N HIS A 75 -0.19 -7.67 -14.24
CA HIS A 75 -1.57 -7.17 -14.23
C HIS A 75 -2.22 -7.12 -15.61
N ILE A 76 -3.53 -7.32 -15.61
CA ILE A 76 -4.42 -6.96 -16.72
C ILE A 76 -5.16 -5.68 -16.32
N LEU A 77 -4.66 -4.53 -16.76
CA LEU A 77 -5.18 -3.23 -16.36
C LEU A 77 -6.28 -2.74 -17.31
N THR A 78 -7.53 -3.08 -17.00
CA THR A 78 -8.71 -2.55 -17.70
C THR A 78 -9.27 -1.32 -16.99
N ASP A 79 -10.02 -0.48 -17.70
CA ASP A 79 -10.74 0.65 -17.10
C ASP A 79 -11.66 0.23 -15.95
N GLU A 80 -12.26 -0.96 -16.04
CA GLU A 80 -13.15 -1.47 -15.01
C GLU A 80 -12.40 -1.82 -13.72
N VAL A 81 -11.22 -2.43 -13.83
CA VAL A 81 -10.31 -2.72 -12.71
C VAL A 81 -9.83 -1.43 -12.06
N LEU A 82 -9.28 -0.51 -12.86
CA LEU A 82 -8.70 0.74 -12.38
C LEU A 82 -9.72 1.64 -11.66
N LYS A 83 -11.00 1.58 -12.05
CA LYS A 83 -12.08 2.30 -11.37
C LYS A 83 -12.37 1.78 -9.97
N LYS A 84 -12.00 0.54 -9.62
CA LYS A 84 -12.25 -0.06 -8.29
C LYS A 84 -11.18 0.25 -7.26
N VAL A 85 -9.98 0.60 -7.73
CA VAL A 85 -8.80 0.89 -6.92
C VAL A 85 -8.93 2.26 -6.25
N ASP A 86 -8.60 2.33 -4.96
CA ASP A 86 -8.59 3.57 -4.20
C ASP A 86 -7.18 4.18 -4.19
N VAL A 87 -6.14 3.33 -4.13
CA VAL A 87 -4.74 3.71 -3.96
C VAL A 87 -3.83 2.83 -4.83
N VAL A 88 -2.75 3.39 -5.37
CA VAL A 88 -1.77 2.68 -6.21
C VAL A 88 -0.41 2.64 -5.52
N GLU A 89 0.26 1.49 -5.52
CA GLU A 89 1.67 1.42 -5.13
C GLU A 89 2.55 2.00 -6.24
N ILE A 90 2.99 3.25 -6.05
CA ILE A 90 3.84 3.97 -7.00
C ILE A 90 5.33 3.68 -6.80
N PHE A 91 5.69 3.07 -5.67
CA PHE A 91 7.04 2.57 -5.43
C PHE A 91 7.01 1.27 -4.63
N ASN A 92 7.60 0.23 -5.21
CA ASN A 92 7.88 -1.04 -4.56
C ASN A 92 9.40 -1.23 -4.50
N ALA A 93 9.92 -1.51 -3.31
CA ALA A 93 11.37 -1.58 -3.08
C ALA A 93 12.08 -2.75 -3.81
N ARG A 94 11.33 -3.75 -4.29
CA ARG A 94 11.83 -4.89 -5.07
C ARG A 94 11.77 -4.65 -6.58
N LEU A 95 11.22 -3.52 -7.01
CA LEU A 95 11.13 -3.17 -8.42
C LEU A 95 12.27 -2.23 -8.87
N GLY A 96 12.57 -2.30 -10.16
CA GLY A 96 13.51 -1.40 -10.80
C GLY A 96 12.97 0.02 -10.94
N ALA A 97 13.84 0.94 -11.38
CA ALA A 97 13.48 2.33 -11.56
C ALA A 97 12.38 2.51 -12.62
N LYS A 98 12.48 1.77 -13.74
CA LYS A 98 11.54 1.89 -14.85
C LYS A 98 10.13 1.44 -14.44
N GLU A 99 10.03 0.36 -13.70
CA GLU A 99 8.77 -0.17 -13.20
C GLU A 99 8.10 0.82 -12.23
N ASN A 100 8.88 1.38 -11.29
CA ASN A 100 8.35 2.40 -10.37
C ASN A 100 7.92 3.68 -11.12
N ASP A 101 8.68 4.13 -12.13
CA ASP A 101 8.30 5.26 -12.96
C ASP A 101 6.99 4.99 -13.73
N MET A 102 6.77 3.76 -14.19
CA MET A 102 5.51 3.35 -14.84
C MET A 102 4.35 3.37 -13.84
N SER A 103 4.54 2.83 -12.63
CA SER A 103 3.52 2.84 -11.58
C SER A 103 3.13 4.27 -11.18
N GLU A 104 4.10 5.18 -11.06
CA GLU A 104 3.84 6.58 -10.75
C GLU A 104 3.06 7.28 -11.88
N ARG A 105 3.41 7.03 -13.14
CA ARG A 105 2.68 7.56 -14.30
C ARG A 105 1.24 7.06 -14.33
N LEU A 106 1.04 5.75 -14.15
CA LEU A 106 -0.29 5.15 -14.08
C LEU A 106 -1.15 5.84 -13.02
N ALA A 107 -0.65 6.00 -11.80
CA ALA A 107 -1.39 6.65 -10.71
C ALA A 107 -1.79 8.09 -11.05
N LYS A 108 -0.93 8.84 -11.76
CA LYS A 108 -1.23 10.20 -12.25
C LYS A 108 -2.33 10.17 -13.31
N ASP A 109 -2.24 9.25 -14.27
CA ASP A 109 -3.18 9.14 -15.39
C ASP A 109 -4.60 8.82 -14.90
N ILE A 110 -4.72 7.92 -13.92
CA ILE A 110 -6.02 7.56 -13.32
C ILE A 110 -6.42 8.44 -12.13
N ARG A 111 -5.61 9.45 -11.77
CA ARG A 111 -5.81 10.38 -10.64
C ARG A 111 -6.08 9.63 -9.33
N ARG A 112 -5.21 8.70 -8.97
CA ARG A 112 -5.25 7.95 -7.71
C ARG A 112 -4.10 8.33 -6.80
N ILE A 113 -4.32 8.12 -5.51
CA ILE A 113 -3.33 8.37 -4.47
C ILE A 113 -2.20 7.36 -4.64
N GLY A 114 -0.97 7.82 -4.53
CA GLY A 114 0.22 6.98 -4.55
C GLY A 114 0.68 6.62 -3.14
N ILE A 115 1.00 5.34 -2.93
CA ILE A 115 1.71 4.86 -1.74
C ILE A 115 2.99 4.11 -2.13
N THR A 116 3.77 3.78 -1.11
CA THR A 116 5.05 3.07 -1.20
C THR A 116 5.02 1.86 -0.26
N GLY A 117 5.49 0.71 -0.76
CA GLY A 117 5.69 -0.51 0.00
C GLY A 117 7.12 -1.04 -0.10
N SER A 118 7.53 -1.80 0.92
CA SER A 118 8.79 -2.54 0.90
C SER A 118 8.67 -3.90 0.23
N ASP A 119 7.45 -4.47 0.19
CA ASP A 119 7.19 -5.82 -0.32
C ASP A 119 8.14 -6.86 0.30
N ALA A 120 8.31 -6.76 1.63
CA ALA A 120 9.38 -7.44 2.33
C ALA A 120 9.07 -8.93 2.50
N HIS A 121 9.93 -9.79 1.96
CA HIS A 121 9.95 -11.23 2.18
C HIS A 121 11.00 -11.65 3.21
N PHE A 122 11.95 -10.75 3.51
CA PHE A 122 12.97 -10.95 4.54
C PHE A 122 13.02 -9.77 5.52
N LEU A 123 13.46 -10.03 6.76
CA LEU A 123 13.51 -9.04 7.84
C LEU A 123 14.28 -7.76 7.45
N PHE A 124 15.38 -7.90 6.72
CA PHE A 124 16.22 -6.77 6.29
C PHE A 124 15.59 -5.92 5.18
N GLU A 125 14.50 -6.38 4.56
CA GLU A 125 13.77 -5.63 3.53
C GLU A 125 12.74 -4.68 4.13
N ILE A 126 12.32 -4.92 5.38
CA ILE A 126 11.34 -4.08 6.09
C ILE A 126 11.83 -2.63 6.14
N GLY A 127 10.97 -1.73 5.64
CA GLY A 127 11.24 -0.29 5.62
C GLY A 127 12.14 0.19 4.47
N ASN A 128 12.41 -0.64 3.47
CA ASN A 128 13.04 -0.18 2.23
C ASN A 128 12.10 0.68 1.35
N GLY A 129 10.78 0.61 1.60
CA GLY A 129 9.79 1.54 1.10
C GLY A 129 8.80 1.86 2.21
N VAL A 130 8.61 3.14 2.51
CA VAL A 130 7.74 3.61 3.59
C VAL A 130 6.87 4.77 3.11
N SER A 131 5.57 4.64 3.35
CA SER A 131 4.60 5.73 3.24
C SER A 131 4.50 6.47 4.58
N VAL A 132 4.78 7.76 4.56
CA VAL A 132 4.66 8.66 5.72
C VAL A 132 3.39 9.48 5.56
N VAL A 133 2.51 9.38 6.56
CA VAL A 133 1.22 10.08 6.60
C VAL A 133 1.10 10.88 7.87
N GLU A 134 0.54 12.09 7.78
CA GLU A 134 0.21 12.92 8.94
C GLU A 134 -1.24 12.65 9.34
N ALA A 135 -1.43 11.83 10.37
CA ALA A 135 -2.74 11.51 10.93
C ALA A 135 -3.03 12.37 12.18
N GLY A 136 -4.31 12.67 12.43
CA GLY A 136 -4.75 13.44 13.61
C GLY A 136 -4.50 12.71 14.94
N SER A 137 -4.44 11.38 14.90
CA SER A 137 -4.06 10.53 16.03
C SER A 137 -3.44 9.23 15.55
N ARG A 138 -3.04 8.37 16.50
CA ARG A 138 -2.56 7.00 16.24
C ARG A 138 -3.70 5.99 16.01
N SER A 139 -4.96 6.43 15.96
CA SER A 139 -6.09 5.55 15.70
C SER A 139 -6.07 5.02 14.26
N ILE A 140 -6.55 3.79 14.08
CA ILE A 140 -6.65 3.15 12.76
C ILE A 140 -7.49 3.99 11.80
N ASP A 141 -8.61 4.57 12.27
CA ASP A 141 -9.48 5.41 11.46
C ASP A 141 -8.81 6.69 10.98
N ASP A 142 -8.06 7.38 11.84
CA ASP A 142 -7.36 8.61 11.43
C ASP A 142 -6.20 8.31 10.48
N ILE A 143 -5.52 7.20 10.66
CA ILE A 143 -4.47 6.74 9.72
C ILE A 143 -5.09 6.42 8.36
N LYS A 144 -6.20 5.69 8.35
CA LYS A 144 -6.94 5.37 7.12
C LYS A 144 -7.40 6.64 6.39
N LYS A 145 -7.97 7.60 7.12
CA LYS A 145 -8.35 8.91 6.56
C LYS A 145 -7.15 9.68 6.02
N ALA A 146 -6.02 9.65 6.73
CA ALA A 146 -4.80 10.32 6.29
C ALA A 146 -4.25 9.72 4.98
N ILE A 147 -4.29 8.40 4.82
CA ILE A 147 -3.93 7.73 3.56
C ILE A 147 -4.87 8.18 2.44
N LEU A 148 -6.18 8.15 2.66
CA LEU A 148 -7.19 8.55 1.66
C LEU A 148 -7.22 10.05 1.36
N LYS A 149 -6.59 10.89 2.19
CA LYS A 149 -6.40 12.32 1.89
C LYS A 149 -5.31 12.55 0.84
N GLY A 150 -4.38 11.61 0.69
CA GLY A 150 -3.34 11.65 -0.35
C GLY A 150 -2.12 12.51 -0.02
N ASP A 151 -2.04 13.09 1.18
CA ASP A 151 -0.85 13.80 1.67
C ASP A 151 0.23 12.79 2.14
N VAL A 152 0.67 11.91 1.23
CA VAL A 152 1.63 10.83 1.50
C VAL A 152 3.04 11.26 1.06
N GLN A 153 3.99 11.24 1.99
CA GLN A 153 5.41 11.38 1.69
C GLN A 153 6.07 10.00 1.62
N MET A 154 7.12 9.86 0.80
CA MET A 154 7.76 8.57 0.56
C MET A 154 9.19 8.58 1.11
N ILE A 155 9.56 7.52 1.83
CA ILE A 155 10.95 7.25 2.21
C ILE A 155 11.35 5.92 1.56
N CYS A 156 12.33 5.96 0.65
CA CYS A 156 12.74 4.82 -0.15
C CYS A 156 14.25 4.56 0.01
N LYS A 157 14.64 3.34 0.34
CA LYS A 157 16.02 2.86 0.27
C LYS A 157 16.15 1.99 -0.98
N ARG A 158 16.88 2.47 -1.99
CA ARG A 158 17.33 1.59 -3.06
C ARG A 158 18.44 0.68 -2.52
N SER A 159 18.45 -0.58 -2.94
CA SER A 159 19.65 -1.42 -2.95
C SER A 159 20.68 -0.75 -3.88
N GLY A 160 21.47 0.18 -3.32
CA GLY A 160 22.47 0.97 -4.04
C GLY A 160 21.95 2.35 -4.50
N LYS A 161 22.44 3.39 -3.80
CA LYS A 161 22.27 4.83 -4.03
C LYS A 161 20.93 5.44 -3.56
N PHE A 162 21.04 5.91 -2.32
CA PHE A 162 20.21 6.86 -1.58
C PHE A 162 19.49 7.89 -2.48
N LEU A 163 18.15 7.87 -2.51
CA LEU A 163 17.36 9.02 -2.97
C LEU A 163 16.52 9.53 -1.79
N ARG A 164 16.84 10.74 -1.31
CA ARG A 164 15.99 11.50 -0.38
C ARG A 164 14.92 12.24 -1.17
N GLY A 165 13.70 11.72 -1.20
CA GLY A 165 12.56 12.37 -1.83
C GLY A 165 11.86 13.39 -0.91
N VAL A 166 12.02 14.67 -1.26
CA VAL A 166 11.09 15.80 -1.02
C VAL A 166 10.54 16.03 0.40
N ALA A 167 11.42 16.22 1.39
CA ALA A 167 11.08 16.92 2.65
C ALA A 167 12.01 18.09 2.99
N LEU A 168 13.15 18.23 2.31
CA LEU A 168 14.10 19.32 2.58
C LEU A 168 13.63 20.68 2.03
N ALA A 169 12.81 20.69 0.97
CA ALA A 169 12.36 21.92 0.33
C ALA A 169 11.36 22.74 1.17
N ARG A 170 10.55 22.11 2.04
CA ARG A 170 9.59 22.83 2.89
C ARG A 170 10.22 23.47 4.14
N LYS A 171 11.38 22.99 4.59
CA LYS A 171 12.06 23.52 5.79
C LYS A 171 12.95 24.73 5.50
N ILE A 172 13.36 24.92 4.24
CA ILE A 172 14.16 26.08 3.80
C ILE A 172 13.25 27.25 3.38
N LEU A 173 12.04 27.00 2.88
CA LEU A 173 11.08 28.04 2.47
C LEU A 173 10.20 28.61 3.61
N LYS A 174 10.51 28.30 4.88
CA LYS A 174 9.84 28.89 6.06
C LYS A 174 10.85 29.52 7.05
N ARG A 175 11.97 30.03 6.54
CA ARG A 175 12.87 30.91 7.29
C ARG A 175 13.04 32.22 6.56
#